data_AF-A0A8J6JHP8-F1
#
_entry.id   AF-A0A8J6JHP8-F1
#
_cell.length_a   1.000
_cell.length_b   1.000
_cell.length_c   1.000
_cell.angle_alpha   90.00
_cell.angle_beta   90.00
_cell.angle_gamma   90.00
#
_symmetry.space_group_name_H-M   'P 1'
#
loop_
_entity.id
_entity.type
_entity.pdbx_description
1 polymer ?
#
loop_
_entity_poly.entity_id
_entity_poly.type
_entity_poly.pdbx_seq_one_letter_code
_entity_poly.pdbx_strand_id
1 'polypeptide(L)'
;MNDGDDSEWRAILAGGPATGQLAVFAPITAPPTAPDGCMVVGRLAQTLDGRIATEGGASQWIGGEADLLHTHRLRALCHAVVVGGGTAAADDPQLTTRLCRGPNPLRVVL
;
A
#
# COMPACT_ATOMS: atom_id res chain seq x y z
N MET A 1 -10.63 -2.82 14.17
CA MET A 1 -10.22 -4.07 13.50
C MET A 1 -11.00 -5.19 14.17
N ASN A 2 -11.86 -5.90 13.44
CA ASN A 2 -12.63 -7.00 14.03
C ASN A 2 -11.78 -8.28 13.96
N ASP A 3 -11.94 -9.21 14.91
CA ASP A 3 -11.04 -10.38 15.02
C ASP A 3 -10.96 -11.25 13.75
N GLY A 4 -12.01 -11.27 12.93
CA GLY A 4 -12.04 -11.97 11.63
C GLY A 4 -11.16 -11.35 10.55
N ASP A 5 -10.94 -10.02 10.59
CA ASP A 5 -10.10 -9.32 9.62
C ASP A 5 -8.59 -9.52 9.92
N ASP A 6 -8.21 -9.70 11.20
CA ASP A 6 -6.81 -10.01 11.57
C ASP A 6 -6.44 -11.46 11.22
N SER A 7 -7.36 -12.42 11.35
CA SER A 7 -7.08 -13.82 11.00
C SER A 7 -6.96 -14.01 9.49
N GLU A 8 -7.85 -13.40 8.70
CA GLU A 8 -7.79 -13.39 7.25
C GLU A 8 -6.52 -12.70 6.75
N TRP A 9 -6.15 -11.58 7.37
CA TRP A 9 -4.92 -10.86 7.04
C TRP A 9 -3.65 -11.70 7.30
N ARG A 10 -3.59 -12.43 8.42
CA ARG A 10 -2.47 -13.36 8.69
C ARG A 10 -2.39 -14.48 7.67
N ALA A 11 -3.53 -15.01 7.23
CA ALA A 11 -3.57 -16.05 6.21
C ALA A 11 -2.98 -15.53 4.88
N ILE A 12 -3.36 -14.32 4.46
CA ILE A 12 -2.80 -13.68 3.26
C ILE A 12 -1.28 -13.51 3.37
N LEU A 13 -0.77 -13.02 4.51
CA LEU A 13 0.67 -12.88 4.72
C LEU A 13 1.43 -14.22 4.67
N ALA A 14 0.76 -15.33 4.97
CA ALA A 14 1.30 -16.67 4.86
C ALA A 14 1.17 -17.27 3.44
N GLY A 15 0.75 -16.49 2.44
CA GLY A 15 0.52 -16.94 1.06
C GLY A 15 -0.85 -17.58 0.82
N GLY A 16 -1.78 -17.44 1.76
CA GLY A 16 -3.17 -17.84 1.60
C GLY A 16 -3.94 -16.92 0.66
N PRO A 17 -5.11 -17.36 0.16
CA PRO A 17 -5.92 -16.55 -0.75
C PRO A 17 -6.52 -15.35 -0.03
N ALA A 18 -6.65 -14.23 -0.75
CA ALA A 18 -7.39 -13.07 -0.29
C ALA A 18 -8.89 -13.25 -0.57
N THR A 19 -9.72 -13.24 0.47
CA THR A 19 -11.17 -13.47 0.38
C THR A 19 -11.97 -12.35 1.05
N GLY A 20 -13.31 -12.44 1.05
CA GLY A 20 -14.16 -11.52 1.82
C GLY A 20 -13.90 -10.04 1.53
N GLN A 21 -13.68 -9.26 2.60
CA GLN A 21 -13.36 -7.83 2.49
C GLN A 21 -11.93 -7.58 1.99
N LEU A 22 -11.06 -8.57 2.09
CA LEU A 22 -9.68 -8.51 1.62
C LEU A 22 -9.49 -9.00 0.18
N ALA A 23 -10.55 -9.46 -0.48
CA ALA A 23 -10.51 -9.91 -1.88
C ALA A 23 -9.97 -8.83 -2.84
N VAL A 24 -10.02 -7.56 -2.45
CA VAL A 24 -9.38 -6.44 -3.16
C VAL A 24 -7.86 -6.64 -3.38
N PHE A 25 -7.20 -7.43 -2.53
CA PHE A 25 -5.77 -7.76 -2.64
C PHE A 25 -5.49 -9.01 -3.49
N ALA A 26 -6.52 -9.69 -4.02
CA ALA A 26 -6.34 -10.89 -4.84
C ALA A 26 -5.39 -10.69 -6.04
N PRO A 27 -5.44 -9.57 -6.79
CA PRO A 27 -4.50 -9.34 -7.89
C PRO A 27 -3.03 -9.28 -7.47
N ILE A 28 -2.76 -8.86 -6.23
CA ILE A 28 -1.40 -8.65 -5.69
C ILE A 28 -0.86 -9.94 -5.05
N THR A 29 -1.75 -10.86 -4.69
CA THR A 29 -1.39 -12.16 -4.09
C THR A 29 -1.35 -13.27 -5.15
N ALA A 30 -1.84 -13.00 -6.36
CA ALA A 30 -1.76 -13.90 -7.49
C ALA A 30 -0.30 -14.02 -8.00
N PRO A 31 0.07 -15.15 -8.61
CA PRO A 31 1.37 -15.29 -9.27
C PRO A 31 1.60 -14.19 -10.31
N PRO A 32 2.79 -13.58 -10.35
CA PRO A 32 3.13 -12.54 -11.32
C PRO A 32 3.10 -13.10 -12.74
N THR A 33 2.59 -12.32 -13.67
CA THR A 33 2.46 -12.71 -15.09
C THR A 33 3.60 -12.21 -15.97
N ALA A 34 4.42 -11.27 -15.47
CA ALA A 34 5.56 -10.75 -16.20
C ALA A 34 6.64 -11.84 -16.38
N PRO A 35 7.38 -11.86 -17.52
CA PRO A 35 8.40 -12.88 -17.78
C PRO A 35 9.53 -12.95 -16.74
N ASP A 36 9.84 -11.82 -16.11
CA ASP A 36 10.85 -11.71 -15.04
C ASP A 36 10.27 -12.01 -13.65
N GLY A 37 8.98 -12.32 -13.55
CA GLY A 37 8.27 -12.52 -12.30
C GLY A 37 8.05 -11.24 -11.49
N CYS A 38 8.33 -10.05 -12.07
CA CYS A 38 8.09 -8.79 -11.38
C CYS A 38 6.63 -8.36 -11.50
N MET A 39 6.16 -7.66 -10.46
CA MET A 39 4.87 -7.00 -10.45
C MET A 39 5.04 -5.59 -9.86
N VAL A 40 4.38 -4.63 -10.48
CA VAL A 40 4.37 -3.23 -10.02
C VAL A 40 2.93 -2.82 -9.75
N VAL A 41 2.70 -2.25 -8.58
CA VAL A 41 1.39 -1.75 -8.15
C VAL A 41 1.49 -0.23 -7.96
N GLY A 42 0.66 0.51 -8.70
CA GLY A 42 0.50 1.95 -8.51
C GLY A 42 -0.52 2.24 -7.42
N ARG A 43 -0.13 3.02 -6.41
CA ARG A 43 -1.03 3.49 -5.34
C ARG A 43 -1.07 5.01 -5.34
N LEU A 44 -2.28 5.56 -5.40
CA LEU A 44 -2.51 6.99 -5.45
C LEU A 44 -3.73 7.37 -4.60
N ALA A 45 -3.55 8.31 -3.69
CA ALA A 45 -4.65 8.98 -2.99
C ALA A 45 -4.94 10.28 -3.75
N GLN A 46 -6.20 10.50 -4.10
CA GLN A 46 -6.63 11.68 -4.83
C GLN A 46 -7.99 12.16 -4.35
N THR A 47 -8.23 13.45 -4.55
CA THR A 47 -9.55 14.06 -4.47
C THR A 47 -10.43 13.61 -5.65
N LEU A 48 -11.74 13.87 -5.57
CA LEU A 48 -12.69 13.49 -6.62
C LEU A 48 -12.41 14.17 -7.97
N ASP A 49 -11.82 15.36 -7.96
CA ASP A 49 -11.39 16.12 -9.15
C ASP A 49 -9.97 15.73 -9.64
N GLY A 50 -9.38 14.67 -9.09
CA GLY A 50 -8.15 14.06 -9.59
C GLY A 50 -6.86 14.70 -9.11
N ARG A 51 -6.87 15.41 -7.97
CA ARG A 51 -5.68 16.08 -7.41
C ARG A 51 -5.06 15.25 -6.29
N ILE A 52 -3.72 15.19 -6.28
CA ILE A 52 -2.92 14.49 -5.26
C ILE A 52 -2.25 15.42 -4.25
N ALA A 53 -2.35 16.73 -4.46
CA ALA A 53 -1.88 17.77 -3.58
C ALA A 53 -2.63 19.07 -3.88
N THR A 54 -2.67 19.98 -2.92
CA THR A 54 -3.12 21.36 -3.13
C THR A 54 -2.13 22.12 -4.02
N GLU A 55 -2.52 23.29 -4.51
CA GLU A 55 -1.61 24.19 -5.25
C GLU A 55 -0.36 24.57 -4.44
N GLY A 56 -0.50 24.66 -3.11
CA GLY A 56 0.60 24.89 -2.18
C GLY A 56 1.43 23.64 -1.85
N GLY A 57 1.18 22.49 -2.48
CA GLY A 57 1.92 21.25 -2.29
C GLY A 57 1.47 20.40 -1.09
N ALA A 58 0.41 20.76 -0.37
CA ALA A 58 -0.08 19.96 0.74
C ALA A 58 -0.77 18.68 0.23
N SER A 59 -0.21 17.52 0.57
CA SER A 59 -0.59 16.19 0.09
C SER A 59 -1.20 15.29 1.18
N GLN A 60 -1.20 15.77 2.44
CA GLN A 60 -1.63 15.00 3.59
C GLN A 60 -3.16 14.98 3.76
N TRP A 61 -3.68 13.90 4.34
CA TRP A 61 -5.09 13.71 4.71
C TRP A 61 -6.10 13.72 3.55
N ILE A 62 -5.65 13.46 2.32
CA ILE A 62 -6.54 13.19 1.17
C ILE A 62 -7.32 11.89 1.39
N GLY A 63 -6.67 10.88 1.99
CA GLY A 63 -7.27 9.60 2.35
C GLY A 63 -7.74 9.53 3.81
N GLY A 64 -8.79 8.76 4.06
CA GLY A 64 -9.27 8.43 5.41
C GLY A 64 -8.58 7.23 6.05
N GLU A 65 -9.01 6.85 7.26
CA GLU A 65 -8.38 5.76 8.03
C GLU A 65 -8.34 4.41 7.28
N ALA A 66 -9.45 4.05 6.60
CA ALA A 66 -9.52 2.82 5.81
C ALA A 66 -8.50 2.82 4.63
N ASP A 67 -8.29 3.98 4.02
CA ASP A 67 -7.35 4.16 2.92
C ASP A 67 -5.88 4.09 3.40
N LEU A 68 -5.60 4.63 4.59
CA LEU A 68 -4.31 4.46 5.26
C LEU A 68 -4.05 2.98 5.57
N LEU A 69 -5.01 2.28 6.20
CA LEU A 69 -4.88 0.85 6.47
C LEU A 69 -4.63 0.04 5.18
N HIS A 70 -5.39 0.32 4.11
CA HIS A 70 -5.19 -0.30 2.80
C HIS A 70 -3.76 -0.05 2.27
N THR A 71 -3.25 1.16 2.39
CA THR A 71 -1.88 1.51 1.99
C THR A 71 -0.83 0.75 2.80
N HIS A 72 -1.04 0.58 4.10
CA HIS A 72 -0.16 -0.21 4.95
C HIS A 72 -0.20 -1.70 4.59
N ARG A 73 -1.36 -2.24 4.24
CA ARG A 73 -1.50 -3.61 3.72
C ARG A 73 -0.77 -3.79 2.38
N LEU A 74 -0.91 -2.85 1.45
CA LEU A 74 -0.15 -2.87 0.19
C LEU A 74 1.36 -2.91 0.45
N ARG A 75 1.87 -2.06 1.35
CA ARG A 75 3.29 -2.05 1.72
C ARG A 75 3.75 -3.38 2.33
N ALA A 76 2.90 -4.06 3.10
CA ALA A 76 3.22 -5.35 3.69
C ALA A 76 3.27 -6.50 2.68
N LEU A 77 2.57 -6.37 1.55
CA LEU A 77 2.56 -7.36 0.46
C LEU A 77 3.67 -7.12 -0.57
N CYS A 78 4.26 -5.93 -0.58
CA CYS A 78 5.30 -5.57 -1.54
C CYS A 78 6.70 -5.70 -0.93
N HIS A 79 7.66 -6.16 -1.74
CA HIS A 79 9.08 -6.22 -1.34
C HIS A 79 9.73 -4.83 -1.22
N ALA A 80 9.27 -3.88 -2.03
CA ALA A 80 9.78 -2.52 -2.07
C ALA A 80 8.66 -1.50 -2.25
N VAL A 81 8.90 -0.29 -1.77
CA VAL A 81 8.08 0.89 -2.02
C VAL A 81 8.96 1.97 -2.63
N VAL A 82 8.50 2.50 -3.77
CA VAL A 82 9.24 3.47 -4.58
C VAL A 82 8.54 4.82 -4.51
N VAL A 83 9.29 5.88 -4.28
CA VAL A 83 8.84 7.28 -4.37
C VAL A 83 9.85 8.11 -5.16
N GLY A 84 9.45 9.26 -5.69
CA GLY A 84 10.39 10.21 -6.29
C GLY A 84 11.07 11.08 -5.23
N GLY A 85 12.26 11.60 -5.53
CA GLY A 85 12.99 12.52 -4.65
C GLY A 85 12.19 13.75 -4.20
N GLY A 86 11.29 14.28 -5.03
CA GLY A 86 10.40 15.39 -4.66
C GLY A 86 9.44 15.03 -3.50
N THR A 87 8.83 13.85 -3.56
CA THR A 87 7.99 13.30 -2.47
C THR A 87 8.82 13.07 -1.22
N ALA A 88 10.02 12.49 -1.36
CA ALA A 88 10.91 12.25 -0.22
C ALA A 88 11.28 13.54 0.51
N ALA A 89 11.58 14.61 -0.24
CA ALA A 89 11.95 15.91 0.31
C ALA A 89 10.77 16.69 0.88
N ALA A 90 9.60 16.65 0.24
CA ALA A 90 8.44 17.44 0.63
C ALA A 90 7.62 16.82 1.77
N ASP A 91 7.47 15.49 1.77
CA ASP A 91 6.51 14.81 2.66
C ASP A 91 7.18 14.10 3.86
N ASP A 92 8.51 13.97 3.87
CA ASP A 92 9.29 13.18 4.85
C ASP A 92 8.61 11.84 5.25
N PRO A 93 8.29 10.96 4.28
CA PRO A 93 7.45 9.81 4.56
C PRO A 93 8.25 8.69 5.22
N GLN A 94 7.69 8.08 6.27
CA GLN A 94 8.31 6.90 6.90
C GLN A 94 8.33 5.67 5.98
N LEU A 95 7.32 5.53 5.10
CA LEU A 95 7.16 4.41 4.17
C LEU A 95 7.13 3.01 4.82
N THR A 96 6.62 2.92 6.05
CA THR A 96 6.52 1.69 6.86
C THR A 96 5.12 1.03 6.84
N THR A 97 5.00 -0.16 7.45
CA THR A 97 3.76 -0.94 7.64
C THR A 97 3.16 -0.81 9.06
N ARG A 98 3.27 0.36 9.71
CA ARG A 98 2.87 0.55 11.12
C ARG A 98 1.39 0.38 11.48
N LEU A 99 0.46 0.34 10.51
CA LEU A 99 -0.99 0.23 10.79
C LEU A 99 -1.56 -1.18 10.56
N CYS A 100 -0.72 -2.16 10.21
CA CYS A 100 -1.13 -3.56 10.10
C CYS A 100 0.05 -4.49 10.45
N ARG A 101 -0.21 -5.80 10.53
CA ARG A 101 0.87 -6.79 10.61
C ARG A 101 1.56 -6.92 9.26
N GLY A 102 2.86 -7.22 9.26
CA GLY A 102 3.63 -7.51 8.05
C GLY A 102 5.02 -6.85 8.05
N PRO A 103 5.90 -7.24 7.12
CA PRO A 103 7.24 -6.69 7.02
C PRO A 103 7.20 -5.22 6.54
N ASN A 104 8.23 -4.44 6.88
CA ASN A 104 8.45 -3.16 6.22
C ASN A 104 9.08 -3.42 4.83
N PRO A 105 8.61 -2.76 3.77
CA PRO A 105 9.23 -2.87 2.45
C PRO A 105 10.59 -2.16 2.41
N LEU A 106 11.45 -2.55 1.46
CA LEU A 106 12.62 -1.75 1.10
C LEU A 106 12.17 -0.37 0.58
N ARG A 107 12.78 0.70 1.08
CA ARG A 107 12.49 2.07 0.65
C ARG A 107 13.43 2.44 -0.50
N VAL A 108 12.85 2.80 -1.64
CA VAL A 108 13.59 3.20 -2.85
C VAL A 108 13.18 4.63 -3.20
N VAL A 109 14.16 5.50 -3.37
CA VAL A 109 13.97 6.88 -3.82
C VAL A 109 14.65 7.02 -5.18
N LEU A 110 13.89 7.55 -6.15
CA LEU A 110 14.38 7.87 -7.49
C LEU A 110 14.98 9.27 -7.56
#